data_AF-V3ZK22-F1
#
_entry.id   AF-V3ZK22-F1
#
_cell.length_a   1.000
_cell.length_b   1.000
_cell.length_c   1.000
_cell.angle_alpha   90.00
_cell.angle_beta   90.00
_cell.angle_gamma   90.00
#
_symmetry.space_group_name_H-M   'P 1'
#
loop_
_entity.id
_entity.type
_entity.pdbx_description
1 polymer ?
#
loop_
_entity_poly.entity_id
_entity_poly.type
_entity_poly.pdbx_seq_one_letter_code
_entity_poly.pdbx_strand_id
1 'polypeptide(L)'
;MGNHIEKKVGDADITFKQLYKKKGIELCICVTNVNRMDVIFCHVKTTPHLPIRRAVVMSMSIPGYFKASKETLFGSMDVYVDGGLLCNYPIHCFDGWYLSLKPDDSFLTKFTPLSNLTNLYDPAVRFGGFNEKTLGFQLTVHTWTFMID
;
A
#
# COMPACT_ATOMS: atom_id res chain seq x y z
N MET A 1 -15.55 -9.55 -6.50
CA MET A 1 -14.11 -9.25 -6.73
C MET A 1 -13.38 -10.39 -7.45
N GLY A 2 -13.31 -11.62 -6.91
CA GLY A 2 -12.56 -12.74 -7.50
C GLY A 2 -12.83 -13.00 -8.99
N ASN A 3 -14.11 -13.04 -9.40
CA ASN A 3 -14.49 -13.27 -10.80
C ASN A 3 -13.92 -12.22 -11.78
N HIS A 4 -13.72 -10.97 -11.35
CA HIS A 4 -13.12 -9.93 -12.21
C HIS A 4 -11.62 -10.16 -12.39
N ILE A 5 -10.94 -10.59 -11.33
CA ILE A 5 -9.51 -10.90 -11.35
C ILE A 5 -9.28 -12.14 -12.22
N GLU A 6 -10.06 -13.20 -12.02
CA GLU A 6 -9.99 -14.43 -12.80
C GLU A 6 -10.19 -14.17 -14.31
N LYS A 7 -11.16 -13.34 -14.69
CA LYS A 7 -11.34 -12.95 -16.10
C LYS A 7 -10.13 -12.24 -16.71
N LYS A 8 -9.31 -11.55 -15.91
CA LYS A 8 -8.14 -10.79 -16.40
C LYS A 8 -6.86 -11.60 -16.37
N VAL A 9 -6.69 -12.48 -15.39
CA VAL A 9 -5.42 -13.18 -15.15
C VAL A 9 -5.55 -14.70 -15.03
N GLY A 10 -6.75 -15.26 -15.08
CA GLY A 10 -7.01 -16.71 -15.03
C GLY A 10 -6.89 -17.35 -13.65
N ASP A 11 -6.82 -16.56 -12.58
CA ASP A 11 -6.74 -17.03 -11.20
C ASP A 11 -7.39 -16.00 -10.27
N ALA A 12 -8.50 -16.37 -9.61
CA ALA A 12 -9.23 -15.50 -8.70
C ALA A 12 -8.46 -15.13 -7.42
N ASP A 13 -7.47 -15.96 -7.06
CA ASP A 13 -6.67 -15.89 -5.84
C ASP A 13 -5.21 -15.53 -6.09
N ILE A 14 -4.90 -15.02 -7.29
CA ILE A 14 -3.56 -14.61 -7.66
C ILE A 14 -2.94 -13.68 -6.60
N THR A 15 -1.71 -13.98 -6.23
CA THR A 15 -0.92 -13.21 -5.26
C THR A 15 -0.10 -12.12 -5.95
N PHE A 16 0.39 -11.14 -5.19
CA PHE A 16 1.29 -10.10 -5.70
C PHE A 16 2.52 -10.69 -6.41
N LYS A 17 3.13 -11.75 -5.84
CA LYS A 17 4.29 -12.44 -6.43
C LYS A 17 3.94 -13.12 -7.75
N GLN A 18 2.78 -13.75 -7.84
CA GLN A 18 2.33 -14.41 -9.07
C GLN A 18 2.00 -13.40 -10.17
N LEU A 19 1.33 -12.29 -9.83
CA LEU A 19 1.05 -11.21 -10.78
C LEU A 19 2.35 -10.66 -11.37
N TYR A 20 3.31 -10.32 -10.51
CA TYR A 20 4.60 -9.80 -10.92
C TYR A 20 5.35 -10.79 -11.82
N LYS A 21 5.42 -12.07 -11.45
CA LYS A 21 6.02 -13.12 -12.30
C LYS A 21 5.33 -13.29 -13.65
N LYS A 22 4.01 -13.20 -13.69
CA LYS A 22 3.21 -13.48 -14.89
C LYS A 22 3.18 -12.30 -15.87
N LYS A 23 3.25 -11.07 -15.37
CA LYS A 23 3.00 -9.86 -16.17
C LYS A 23 4.10 -8.80 -16.07
N GLY A 24 5.05 -8.93 -15.14
CA GLY A 24 6.02 -7.88 -14.83
C GLY A 24 5.39 -6.62 -14.24
N ILE A 25 4.16 -6.72 -13.71
CA ILE A 25 3.42 -5.58 -13.16
C ILE A 25 3.61 -5.52 -11.65
N GLU A 26 4.10 -4.38 -11.19
CA GLU A 26 4.14 -4.01 -9.77
C GLU A 26 2.80 -3.41 -9.38
N LEU A 27 2.12 -4.04 -8.43
CA LEU A 27 0.86 -3.56 -7.88
C LEU A 27 1.07 -3.22 -6.40
N CYS A 28 0.70 -2.01 -6.02
CA CYS A 28 0.67 -1.56 -4.64
C CYS A 28 -0.78 -1.24 -4.25
N ILE A 29 -1.25 -1.84 -3.15
CA ILE A 29 -2.56 -1.56 -2.56
C ILE A 29 -2.34 -1.07 -1.14
N CYS A 30 -2.91 0.09 -0.82
CA CYS A 30 -2.79 0.72 0.48
C CYS A 30 -3.93 0.29 1.41
N VAL A 31 -3.61 -0.11 2.64
CA VAL A 31 -4.61 -0.48 3.67
C VAL A 31 -4.22 0.11 5.01
N THR A 32 -5.20 0.37 5.87
CA THR A 32 -4.93 0.83 7.25
C THR A 32 -4.96 -0.37 8.20
N ASN A 33 -3.88 -0.59 8.96
CA ASN A 33 -3.87 -1.54 10.07
C ASN A 33 -4.26 -0.80 11.35
N VAL A 34 -5.42 -1.15 11.91
CA VAL A 34 -5.99 -0.48 13.09
C VAL A 34 -5.18 -0.79 14.35
N ASN A 35 -4.68 -2.02 14.48
CA ASN A 35 -3.92 -2.45 15.65
C ASN A 35 -2.59 -1.70 15.78
N ARG A 36 -1.97 -1.35 14.65
CA ARG A 36 -0.67 -0.67 14.59
C ARG A 36 -0.79 0.83 14.37
N MET A 37 -1.99 1.33 14.07
CA MET A 37 -2.24 2.70 13.65
C MET A 37 -1.34 3.14 12.50
N ASP A 38 -1.14 2.27 11.51
CA ASP A 38 -0.17 2.46 10.44
C ASP A 38 -0.72 2.03 9.08
N VAL A 39 -0.15 2.61 8.04
CA VAL A 39 -0.42 2.28 6.64
C VAL A 39 0.39 1.08 6.24
N ILE A 40 -0.27 0.04 5.73
CA ILE A 40 0.38 -1.11 5.13
C ILE A 40 0.25 -1.01 3.61
N PHE A 41 1.40 -0.95 2.95
CA PHE A 41 1.50 -1.06 1.50
C PHE A 41 1.61 -2.54 1.11
N CYS A 42 0.50 -3.15 0.71
CA CYS A 42 0.47 -4.49 0.16
C CYS A 42 1.12 -4.48 -1.24
N HIS A 43 2.29 -5.09 -1.34
CA HIS A 43 3.16 -5.05 -2.52
C HIS A 43 3.86 -6.40 -2.71
N VAL A 44 4.45 -6.65 -3.89
CA VAL A 44 5.25 -7.88 -4.12
C VAL A 44 6.45 -7.99 -3.18
N LYS A 45 7.00 -6.85 -2.72
CA LYS A 45 8.13 -6.82 -1.77
C LYS A 45 7.72 -7.11 -0.33
N THR A 46 6.54 -6.65 0.10
CA THR A 46 6.11 -6.65 1.51
C THR A 46 5.12 -7.77 1.83
N THR A 47 4.19 -8.07 0.92
CA THR A 47 3.15 -9.09 1.09
C THR A 47 3.05 -9.99 -0.17
N PRO A 48 4.14 -10.64 -0.60
CA PRO A 48 4.19 -11.38 -1.87
C PRO A 48 3.14 -12.48 -2.00
N HIS A 49 2.75 -13.09 -0.88
CA HIS A 49 1.88 -14.26 -0.82
C HIS A 49 0.41 -13.92 -0.51
N LEU A 50 0.09 -12.64 -0.30
CA LEU A 50 -1.28 -12.19 -0.06
C LEU A 50 -2.07 -12.23 -1.37
N PRO A 51 -3.23 -12.92 -1.44
CA PRO A 51 -4.12 -12.81 -2.59
C PRO A 51 -4.56 -11.35 -2.81
N ILE A 52 -4.45 -10.88 -4.05
CA ILE A 52 -4.77 -9.48 -4.41
C ILE A 52 -6.21 -9.14 -4.02
N ARG A 53 -7.16 -10.06 -4.21
CA ARG A 53 -8.56 -9.83 -3.84
C ARG A 53 -8.74 -9.50 -2.35
N ARG A 54 -7.90 -10.07 -1.47
CA ARG A 54 -7.98 -9.81 -0.03
C ARG A 54 -7.45 -8.42 0.29
N ALA A 55 -6.32 -8.04 -0.31
CA ALA A 55 -5.79 -6.68 -0.21
C ALA A 55 -6.79 -5.62 -0.68
N VAL A 56 -7.46 -5.88 -1.81
CA VAL A 56 -8.52 -4.99 -2.33
C VAL A 56 -9.71 -4.89 -1.37
N VAL A 57 -10.16 -6.00 -0.78
CA VAL A 57 -11.25 -5.97 0.22
C VAL A 57 -10.84 -5.15 1.44
N MET A 58 -9.63 -5.36 1.98
CA MET A 58 -9.10 -4.54 3.08
C MET A 58 -9.09 -3.05 2.72
N SER A 59 -8.57 -2.72 1.54
CA SER A 59 -8.41 -1.35 1.04
C SER A 59 -9.71 -0.59 0.87
N MET A 60 -10.86 -1.28 0.75
CA MET A 60 -12.18 -0.69 0.54
C MET A 60 -13.14 -0.94 1.72
N SER A 61 -12.63 -1.46 2.85
CA SER A 61 -13.41 -1.67 4.08
C SER A 61 -13.59 -0.36 4.85
N ILE A 62 -14.32 0.60 4.27
CA ILE A 62 -14.57 1.93 4.86
C ILE A 62 -15.25 1.76 6.23
N PRO A 63 -14.64 2.27 7.32
CA PRO A 63 -15.26 2.21 8.65
C PRO A 63 -16.66 2.82 8.66
N GLY A 64 -17.60 2.15 9.33
CA GLY A 64 -19.00 2.57 9.41
C GLY A 64 -19.89 2.11 8.23
N TYR A 65 -19.31 1.88 7.04
CA TYR A 65 -20.04 1.37 5.88
C TYR A 65 -19.85 -0.12 5.64
N PHE A 66 -18.63 -0.61 5.81
CA PHE A 66 -18.27 -2.01 5.54
C PHE A 66 -17.66 -2.68 6.76
N LYS A 67 -17.75 -4.02 6.78
CA LYS A 67 -17.11 -4.84 7.80
C LYS A 67 -15.59 -4.74 7.66
N ALA A 68 -14.92 -4.50 8.79
CA ALA A 68 -13.47 -4.56 8.85
C ALA A 68 -12.96 -5.97 8.54
N SER A 69 -11.84 -6.04 7.83
CA SER A 69 -11.19 -7.31 7.49
C SER A 69 -10.27 -7.75 8.63
N LYS A 70 -10.19 -9.06 8.88
CA LYS A 70 -9.24 -9.63 9.84
C LYS A 70 -8.26 -10.52 9.10
N GLU A 71 -6.98 -10.22 9.21
CA GLU A 71 -5.94 -10.85 8.40
C GLU A 71 -4.67 -11.13 9.22
N THR A 72 -3.99 -12.23 8.89
CA THR A 72 -2.71 -12.60 9.49
C THR A 72 -1.60 -12.37 8.48
N LEU A 73 -0.97 -11.20 8.52
CA LEU A 73 0.10 -10.82 7.56
C LEU A 73 1.51 -10.96 8.14
N PHE A 74 1.69 -10.64 9.43
CA PHE A 74 3.00 -10.54 10.07
C PHE A 74 3.08 -11.40 11.34
N GLY A 75 2.47 -12.58 11.31
CA GLY A 75 2.44 -13.52 12.44
C GLY A 75 1.37 -13.23 13.50
N SER A 76 0.73 -12.06 13.46
CA SER A 76 -0.43 -11.72 14.30
C SER A 76 -1.69 -11.52 13.45
N MET A 77 -2.84 -11.85 14.03
CA MET A 77 -4.14 -11.50 13.46
C MET A 77 -4.44 -10.05 13.80
N ASP A 78 -4.46 -9.20 12.78
CA ASP A 78 -4.73 -7.77 12.90
C ASP A 78 -6.03 -7.41 12.15
N VAL A 79 -6.58 -6.24 12.47
CA VAL A 79 -7.78 -5.67 11.86
C VAL A 79 -7.36 -4.61 10.83
N TYR A 80 -7.93 -4.72 9.64
CA TYR A 80 -7.62 -3.85 8.51
C TYR A 80 -8.89 -3.19 7.98
N VAL A 81 -8.73 -1.91 7.64
CA VAL A 81 -9.79 -1.05 7.09
C VAL A 81 -9.25 -0.26 5.91
N ASP A 82 -10.14 0.54 5.31
CA ASP A 82 -9.86 1.36 4.13
C ASP A 82 -8.53 2.12 4.23
N GLY A 83 -7.77 2.08 3.14
CA GLY A 83 -6.45 2.70 3.05
C GLY A 83 -6.51 4.23 3.05
N GLY A 84 -7.61 4.81 2.56
CA GLY A 84 -7.86 6.24 2.55
C GLY A 84 -7.99 6.84 3.95
N LEU A 85 -8.27 6.03 4.98
CA LEU A 85 -8.35 6.53 6.35
C LEU A 85 -7.05 7.19 6.81
N LEU A 86 -5.89 6.62 6.44
CA LEU A 86 -4.57 7.17 6.78
C LEU A 86 -3.77 7.65 5.56
N CYS A 87 -4.08 7.16 4.35
CA CYS A 87 -3.36 7.52 3.12
C CYS A 87 -4.32 7.74 1.95
N ASN A 88 -4.85 8.95 1.85
CA ASN A 88 -5.77 9.36 0.77
C ASN A 88 -5.11 9.32 -0.62
N TYR A 89 -3.80 9.58 -0.69
CA TYR A 89 -3.05 9.70 -1.94
C TYR A 89 -1.77 8.88 -1.89
N PRO A 90 -1.83 7.55 -2.13
CA PRO A 90 -0.66 6.67 -2.13
C PRO A 90 0.19 6.83 -3.40
N ILE A 91 0.32 8.05 -3.92
CA ILE A 91 1.03 8.39 -5.17
C ILE A 91 2.53 8.12 -5.00
N HIS A 92 3.05 8.38 -3.80
CA HIS A 92 4.47 8.23 -3.44
C HIS A 92 4.90 6.78 -3.21
N CYS A 93 4.01 5.79 -3.33
CA CYS A 93 4.36 4.41 -2.98
C CYS A 93 5.45 3.81 -3.89
N PHE A 94 5.64 4.36 -5.08
CA PHE A 94 6.70 3.99 -6.02
C PHE A 94 7.91 4.91 -5.98
N ASP A 95 7.98 5.80 -4.99
CA ASP A 95 9.10 6.70 -4.76
C ASP A 95 10.08 6.05 -3.76
N GLY A 96 11.32 6.55 -3.76
CA GLY A 96 12.38 6.06 -2.88
C GLY A 96 12.71 4.57 -3.05
N TRP A 97 13.28 4.00 -1.99
CA TRP A 97 13.87 2.66 -2.03
C TRP A 97 12.95 1.59 -1.43
N TYR A 98 11.98 1.99 -0.60
CA TYR A 98 11.27 1.04 0.27
C TYR A 98 10.52 -0.02 -0.52
N LEU A 99 9.75 0.34 -1.54
CA LEU A 99 9.05 -0.63 -2.41
C LEU A 99 9.82 -1.00 -3.68
N SER A 100 10.88 -0.26 -4.02
CA SER A 100 11.72 -0.51 -5.21
C SER A 100 12.24 -1.96 -5.25
N LEU A 101 12.17 -2.57 -6.43
CA LEU A 101 12.68 -3.91 -6.72
C LEU A 101 14.12 -3.91 -7.26
N LYS A 102 14.76 -2.73 -7.37
CA LYS A 102 16.16 -2.63 -7.78
C LYS A 102 17.06 -3.30 -6.74
N PRO A 103 18.12 -4.03 -7.16
CA PRO A 103 19.06 -4.64 -6.22
C PRO A 103 19.71 -3.63 -5.25
N ASP A 104 20.00 -2.41 -5.72
CA ASP A 104 20.62 -1.35 -4.90
C ASP A 104 19.68 -0.78 -3.82
N ASP A 105 18.39 -1.07 -3.92
CA ASP A 105 17.35 -0.69 -2.96
C ASP A 105 16.95 -1.84 -2.01
N SER A 106 17.81 -2.87 -1.92
CA SER A 106 17.67 -3.92 -0.93
C SER A 106 17.85 -3.37 0.48
N PHE A 107 17.14 -3.96 1.45
CA PHE A 107 17.24 -3.57 2.85
C PHE A 107 18.68 -3.62 3.38
N LEU A 108 19.46 -4.63 2.97
CA LEU A 108 20.85 -4.80 3.40
C LEU A 108 21.74 -3.69 2.87
N THR A 109 21.50 -3.21 1.65
CA THR A 109 22.23 -2.07 1.08
C THR A 109 21.92 -0.76 1.81
N LYS A 110 20.71 -0.63 2.35
CA LYS A 110 20.27 0.56 3.10
C LYS A 110 20.49 0.43 4.61
N PHE A 111 21.18 -0.63 5.06
CA PHE A 111 21.41 -0.87 6.47
C PHE A 111 22.31 0.22 7.06
N THR A 112 21.80 0.90 8.09
CA THR A 112 22.54 1.93 8.85
C THR A 112 22.97 1.38 10.20
N PRO A 113 23.93 2.03 10.90
CA PRO A 113 24.25 1.69 12.28
C PRO A 113 22.99 1.65 13.16
N LEU A 114 23.01 0.77 14.18
CA LEU A 114 21.84 0.47 15.02
C LEU A 114 21.24 1.74 15.66
N SER A 115 22.10 2.71 16.00
CA SER A 115 21.71 4.01 16.56
C SER A 115 20.75 4.81 15.67
N ASN A 116 20.76 4.54 14.36
CA ASN A 116 20.00 5.29 13.35
C ASN A 116 18.90 4.44 12.68
N LEU A 117 18.62 3.22 13.16
CA LEU A 117 17.61 2.34 12.54
C LEU A 117 16.20 2.94 12.54
N THR A 118 15.87 3.76 13.52
CA THR A 118 14.58 4.46 13.59
C THR A 118 14.34 5.36 12.36
N ASN A 119 15.39 5.93 11.79
CA ASN A 119 15.30 6.74 10.57
C ASN A 119 14.83 5.91 9.37
N LEU A 120 15.04 4.60 9.36
CA LEU A 120 14.52 3.72 8.30
C LEU A 120 13.00 3.53 8.39
N TYR A 121 12.34 3.99 9.45
CA TYR A 121 10.88 4.02 9.57
C TYR A 121 10.26 5.34 9.13
N ASP A 122 11.07 6.38 8.94
CA ASP A 122 10.59 7.68 8.45
C ASP A 122 10.09 7.55 7.00
N PRO A 123 8.82 7.91 6.71
CA PRO A 123 8.29 7.93 5.35
C PRO A 123 9.15 8.77 4.38
N ALA A 124 9.71 9.89 4.83
CA ALA A 124 10.58 10.74 4.01
C ALA A 124 11.89 10.04 3.62
N VAL A 125 12.35 9.07 4.41
CA VAL A 125 13.52 8.24 4.08
C VAL A 125 13.12 7.05 3.21
N ARG A 126 11.99 6.41 3.50
CA ARG A 126 11.49 5.23 2.77
C ARG A 126 11.07 5.54 1.34
N PHE A 127 10.30 6.60 1.20
CA PHE A 127 9.69 7.07 -0.05
C PHE A 127 10.30 8.39 -0.51
N GLY A 128 11.47 8.75 0.03
CA GLY A 128 12.18 9.97 -0.34
C GLY A 128 12.64 9.97 -1.79
N GLY A 129 12.72 11.17 -2.37
CA GLY A 129 13.05 11.38 -3.77
C GLY A 129 11.81 11.55 -4.64
N PHE A 130 12.03 11.97 -5.88
CA PHE A 130 10.95 12.19 -6.84
C PHE A 130 11.04 11.13 -7.95
N ASN A 131 9.95 10.43 -8.20
CA ASN A 131 9.85 9.54 -9.34
C ASN A 131 9.22 10.27 -10.53
N GLU A 132 10.06 10.60 -11.52
CA GLU A 132 9.63 11.29 -12.74
C GLU A 132 8.62 10.50 -13.59
N LYS A 133 8.45 9.20 -13.30
CA LYS A 133 7.48 8.33 -13.99
C LYS A 133 6.12 8.27 -13.28
N THR A 134 5.99 8.91 -12.12
CA THR A 134 4.75 8.95 -11.35
C THR A 134 3.94 10.17 -11.77
N LEU A 135 2.72 9.95 -12.24
CA LEU A 135 1.75 11.01 -12.51
C LEU A 135 0.59 10.90 -11.52
N GLY A 136 0.40 11.94 -10.71
CA GLY A 136 -0.66 12.03 -9.72
C GLY A 136 -1.63 13.17 -10.03
N PHE A 137 -2.92 12.96 -9.72
CA PHE A 137 -3.93 14.00 -9.81
C PHE A 137 -4.68 14.10 -8.48
N GLN A 138 -4.77 15.30 -7.92
CA GLN A 138 -5.60 15.57 -6.76
C GLN A 138 -6.78 16.43 -7.19
N LEU A 139 -8.00 15.91 -6.99
CA LEU A 139 -9.22 16.68 -7.19
C LEU A 139 -9.51 17.47 -5.93
N THR A 140 -9.57 18.80 -6.03
CA THR A 140 -9.97 19.69 -4.95
C THR A 140 -11.32 20.32 -5.31
N VAL A 141 -12.21 20.38 -4.33
CA VAL A 141 -13.47 21.13 -4.45
C VAL A 141 -13.32 22.42 -3.65
N HIS A 142 -13.50 23.56 -4.30
CA HIS A 142 -13.58 24.86 -3.62
C HIS A 142 -15.03 25.11 -3.21
N THR A 143 -15.32 25.03 -1.91
CA THR A 143 -16.60 25.48 -1.34
C THR A 143 -16.44 26.91 -0.82
N TRP A 144 -17.20 27.85 -1.40
CA TRP A 144 -17.35 29.19 -0.85
C TRP A 144 -18.25 29.13 0.39
N THR A 145 -17.67 29.29 1.58
CA THR A 145 -18.45 29.52 2.80
C THR A 145 -18.89 30.99 2.79
N PHE A 146 -20.15 31.25 2.47
CA PHE A 146 -20.74 32.56 2.74
C PHE A 146 -20.83 32.72 4.26
N MET A 147 -19.97 33.53 4.85
CA MET A 147 -20.22 34.07 6.17
C MET A 147 -21.33 35.11 6.01
N ILE A 148 -22.47 34.84 6.64
CA ILE A 148 -23.52 35.83 6.82
C ILE A 148 -23.00 36.73 7.94
N ASP A 149 -22.58 37.94 7.58
CA ASP A 149 -22.27 39.04 8.50
C ASP A 149 -23.51 39.48 9.28
#